data_AF-A0A497IF84-F1
#
_entry.id   AF-A0A497IF84-F1
#
_cell.length_a   1.000
_cell.length_b   1.000
_cell.length_c   1.000
_cell.angle_alpha   90.00
_cell.angle_beta   90.00
_cell.angle_gamma   90.00
#
_symmetry.space_group_name_H-M   'P 1'
#
loop_
_entity.id
_entity.type
_entity.pdbx_description
1 polymer ?
#
loop_
_entity_poly.entity_id
_entity_poly.type
_entity_poly.pdbx_seq_one_letter_code
_entity_poly.pdbx_strand_id
1 'polypeptide(L)'
;MPINLLYMFLLTYTLGPATAVPYAIQFWSKELTFAFLFTCYTAPLPLLFIFLSKVDYVKKAENKILSLFSSIGEREFRKAKKAPEQLLKVFQKKWGYLGHNVATVFMAFSMGFLWAAVFAYSFKLPRNQAYKSIAVGNVLGLLFWIFLMEKASTVVNPNFFVFFFLILAGLSWLYGEISERRLAKQIAKQKVSKRVNT
;
A
#
# COMPACT_ATOMS: atom_id res chain seq x y z
N MET A 1 -26.79 10.41 17.56
CA MET A 1 -27.11 9.21 16.77
C MET A 1 -26.30 8.04 17.30
N PRO A 2 -26.83 6.82 17.38
CA PRO A 2 -26.04 5.64 17.70
C PRO A 2 -25.05 5.34 16.56
N ILE A 3 -23.88 4.79 16.90
CA ILE A 3 -22.89 4.41 15.90
C ILE A 3 -23.39 3.23 15.07
N ASN A 4 -23.24 3.32 13.74
CA ASN A 4 -23.54 2.20 12.86
C ASN A 4 -22.28 1.34 12.68
N LEU A 5 -22.21 0.23 13.41
CA LEU A 5 -21.05 -0.67 13.38
C LEU A 5 -20.78 -1.28 11.99
N LEU A 6 -21.83 -1.56 11.21
CA LEU A 6 -21.67 -2.08 9.85
C LEU A 6 -20.99 -1.05 8.95
N TYR A 7 -21.45 0.20 9.02
CA TYR A 7 -20.85 1.31 8.28
C TYR A 7 -19.40 1.55 8.73
N MET A 8 -19.15 1.50 10.03
CA MET A 8 -17.80 1.60 10.61
C MET A 8 -16.86 0.52 10.06
N PHE A 9 -17.32 -0.74 10.01
CA PHE A 9 -16.53 -1.82 9.42
C PHE A 9 -16.28 -1.60 7.92
N LEU A 10 -17.28 -1.16 7.15
CA LEU A 10 -17.08 -0.86 5.73
C LEU A 10 -16.01 0.22 5.53
N LEU A 11 -16.08 1.34 6.26
CA LEU A 11 -15.07 2.40 6.19
C LEU A 11 -13.68 1.87 6.55
N THR A 12 -13.58 1.15 7.67
CA THR A 12 -12.35 0.56 8.18
C THR A 12 -11.72 -0.37 7.13
N TYR A 13 -12.48 -1.34 6.61
CA TYR A 13 -11.93 -2.37 5.74
C TYR A 13 -11.68 -1.92 4.30
N THR A 14 -12.45 -0.95 3.77
CA THR A 14 -12.39 -0.57 2.35
C THR A 14 -11.63 0.73 2.09
N LEU A 15 -11.84 1.74 2.94
CA LEU A 15 -11.33 3.10 2.76
C LEU A 15 -10.21 3.46 3.73
N GLY A 16 -10.03 2.68 4.80
CA GLY A 16 -8.90 2.79 5.72
C GLY A 16 -9.03 3.91 6.75
N PRO A 17 -7.92 4.24 7.45
CA PRO A 17 -7.95 5.09 8.65
C PRO A 17 -8.37 6.53 8.36
N ALA A 18 -8.12 7.03 7.15
CA ALA A 18 -8.49 8.38 6.72
C ALA A 18 -10.00 8.68 6.82
N THR A 19 -10.83 7.65 6.71
CA THR A 19 -12.30 7.78 6.78
C THR A 19 -12.87 7.19 8.08
N ALA A 20 -12.30 6.09 8.56
CA ALA A 20 -12.80 5.40 9.74
C ALA A 20 -12.53 6.20 11.04
N VAL A 21 -11.39 6.89 11.13
CA VAL A 21 -11.03 7.71 12.30
C VAL A 21 -11.98 8.92 12.47
N PRO A 22 -12.18 9.79 11.45
CA PRO A 22 -13.11 10.91 11.59
C PRO A 22 -14.55 10.50 11.90
N TYR A 23 -14.99 9.33 11.44
CA TYR A 23 -16.32 8.81 11.79
C TYR A 23 -16.37 8.35 13.27
N ALA A 24 -15.41 7.55 13.73
CA ALA A 24 -15.41 7.00 15.09
C ALA A 24 -15.24 8.04 16.19
N ILE A 25 -14.40 9.06 15.98
CA ILE A 25 -14.17 10.12 16.97
C ILE A 25 -15.45 10.92 17.28
N GLN A 26 -16.45 10.92 16.38
CA GLN A 26 -17.74 11.56 16.65
C GLN A 26 -18.57 10.84 17.72
N PHE A 27 -18.28 9.56 17.98
CA PHE A 27 -19.07 8.72 18.88
C PHE A 27 -18.27 8.20 20.08
N TRP A 28 -16.95 8.10 19.97
CA TRP A 28 -16.07 7.47 20.95
C TRP A 28 -14.91 8.36 21.38
N SER A 29 -14.35 8.08 22.56
CA SER A 29 -13.09 8.71 22.97
C SER A 29 -11.95 8.31 22.03
N LYS A 30 -10.85 9.07 22.06
CA LYS A 30 -9.68 8.86 21.19
C LYS A 30 -9.02 7.52 21.49
N GLU A 31 -8.93 7.17 22.77
CA GLU A 31 -8.33 5.94 23.27
C GLU A 31 -9.15 4.73 22.81
N LEU A 32 -10.48 4.83 22.91
CA LEU A 32 -11.39 3.78 22.48
C LEU A 32 -11.40 3.63 20.96
N THR A 33 -11.36 4.75 20.22
CA THR A 33 -11.22 4.76 18.76
C THR A 33 -9.93 4.09 18.32
N PHE A 34 -8.80 4.43 18.96
CA PHE A 34 -7.50 3.83 18.66
C PHE A 34 -7.52 2.32 18.93
N ALA A 35 -7.96 1.90 20.12
CA ALA A 35 -7.98 0.49 20.51
C ALA A 35 -8.86 -0.35 19.58
N PHE A 36 -10.06 0.15 19.26
CA PHE A 36 -10.99 -0.52 18.37
C PHE A 36 -10.42 -0.66 16.95
N LEU A 37 -9.97 0.45 16.35
CA LEU A 37 -9.44 0.44 14.99
C LEU A 37 -8.14 -0.35 14.88
N PHE A 38 -7.25 -0.24 15.87
CA PHE A 38 -6.03 -1.03 15.91
C PHE A 38 -6.36 -2.53 15.89
N THR A 39 -7.35 -2.95 16.70
CA THR A 39 -7.82 -4.34 16.72
C THR A 39 -8.40 -4.74 15.35
N CYS A 40 -9.26 -3.91 14.76
CA CYS A 40 -9.85 -4.17 13.45
C CYS A 40 -8.81 -4.26 12.32
N TYR A 41 -7.69 -3.54 12.43
CA TYR A 41 -6.63 -3.56 11.43
C TYR A 41 -5.59 -4.65 11.63
N THR A 42 -5.42 -5.13 12.87
CA THR A 42 -4.38 -6.11 13.20
C THR A 42 -4.90 -7.53 13.36
N ALA A 43 -6.07 -7.73 13.95
CA ALA A 43 -6.65 -9.06 14.16
C ALA A 43 -6.90 -9.86 12.86
N PRO A 44 -7.39 -9.26 11.75
CA PRO A 44 -7.69 -10.02 10.54
C PRO A 44 -6.48 -10.23 9.61
N LEU A 45 -5.32 -9.63 9.89
CA LEU A 45 -4.12 -9.76 9.06
C LEU A 45 -3.70 -11.23 8.82
N PRO A 46 -3.63 -12.11 9.84
CA PRO A 46 -3.30 -13.52 9.64
C PRO A 46 -4.28 -14.23 8.69
N LEU A 47 -5.58 -14.04 8.92
CA LEU A 47 -6.65 -14.61 8.10
C LEU A 47 -6.58 -14.13 6.66
N LEU A 48 -6.28 -12.84 6.46
CA LEU A 48 -6.17 -12.26 5.13
C LEU A 48 -5.01 -12.85 4.32
N PHE A 49 -3.84 -13.03 4.93
CA PHE A 49 -2.70 -13.66 4.26
C PHE A 49 -2.94 -15.15 3.95
N ILE A 50 -3.70 -15.86 4.80
CA ILE A 50 -4.15 -17.23 4.51
C ILE A 50 -5.07 -17.21 3.29
N PHE A 51 -6.06 -16.32 3.27
CA PHE A 51 -7.00 -16.17 2.15
C PHE A 51 -6.27 -15.84 0.84
N LEU A 52 -5.39 -14.83 0.84
CA LEU A 52 -4.58 -14.47 -0.33
C LEU A 52 -3.72 -15.63 -0.83
N SER A 53 -3.17 -16.44 0.09
CA SER A 53 -2.40 -17.63 -0.29
C SER A 53 -3.25 -18.74 -0.92
N LYS A 54 -4.50 -18.91 -0.47
CA LYS A 54 -5.46 -19.85 -1.09
C LYS A 54 -5.86 -19.38 -2.49
N VAL A 55 -6.13 -18.08 -2.67
CA VAL A 55 -6.47 -17.50 -3.98
C VAL A 55 -5.35 -17.75 -4.99
N ASP A 56 -4.09 -17.60 -4.59
CA ASP A 56 -2.94 -17.87 -5.48
C ASP A 56 -2.72 -19.37 -5.73
N TYR A 57 -3.04 -20.24 -4.77
CA TYR A 57 -3.06 -21.68 -4.99
C TYR A 57 -4.10 -22.07 -6.06
N VAL A 58 -5.32 -21.53 -5.95
CA VAL A 58 -6.39 -21.73 -6.93
C VAL A 58 -5.97 -21.18 -8.30
N LYS A 59 -5.45 -19.94 -8.36
CA LYS A 59 -4.92 -19.37 -9.61
C LYS A 59 -3.78 -20.19 -10.20
N LYS A 60 -2.88 -20.77 -9.40
CA LYS A 60 -1.81 -21.64 -9.91
C LYS A 60 -2.34 -22.97 -10.40
N ALA A 61 -3.36 -23.52 -9.76
CA ALA A 61 -4.04 -24.74 -10.19
C ALA A 61 -4.81 -24.52 -11.50
N GLU A 62 -5.62 -23.46 -11.57
CA GLU A 62 -6.29 -23.04 -12.81
C GLU A 62 -5.29 -22.74 -13.91
N ASN A 63 -4.19 -22.03 -13.63
CA ASN A 63 -3.15 -21.78 -14.62
C ASN A 63 -2.45 -23.07 -15.08
N LYS A 64 -2.27 -24.07 -14.20
CA LYS A 64 -1.73 -25.39 -14.60
C LYS A 64 -2.68 -26.08 -15.57
N ILE A 65 -3.97 -26.05 -15.27
CA ILE A 65 -5.03 -26.65 -16.10
C ILE A 65 -5.14 -25.87 -17.43
N LEU A 66 -5.27 -24.54 -17.40
CA LEU A 66 -5.29 -23.68 -18.59
C LEU A 66 -4.02 -23.80 -19.44
N SER A 67 -2.83 -23.92 -18.84
CA SER A 67 -1.58 -24.14 -19.58
C SER A 67 -1.51 -25.52 -20.25
N LEU A 68 -2.22 -26.51 -19.71
CA LEU A 68 -2.39 -27.83 -20.31
C LEU A 68 -3.37 -27.79 -21.50
N PHE A 69 -4.29 -26.83 -21.54
CA PHE A 69 -5.35 -26.75 -22.55
C PHE A 69 -5.18 -25.63 -23.59
N SER A 70 -4.38 -24.58 -23.35
CA SER A 70 -4.31 -23.42 -24.25
C SER A 70 -3.00 -23.31 -25.02
N SER A 71 -2.97 -23.76 -26.28
CA SER A 71 -1.85 -23.54 -27.20
C SER A 71 -1.89 -22.17 -27.93
N ILE A 72 -3.03 -21.47 -27.89
CA ILE A 72 -3.27 -20.28 -28.74
C ILE A 72 -3.31 -18.95 -27.94
N GLY A 73 -3.75 -18.95 -26.68
CA GLY A 73 -3.82 -17.75 -25.82
C GLY A 73 -2.56 -17.46 -24.98
N GLU A 74 -1.59 -18.38 -25.00
CA GLU A 74 -0.44 -18.35 -24.08
C GLU A 74 0.46 -17.13 -24.25
N ARG A 75 0.55 -16.57 -25.45
CA ARG A 75 1.48 -15.47 -25.76
C ARG A 75 1.04 -14.14 -25.13
N GLU A 76 -0.25 -13.84 -25.18
CA GLU A 76 -0.81 -12.63 -24.56
C GLU A 76 -0.89 -12.78 -23.04
N PHE A 77 -1.29 -13.97 -22.56
CA PHE A 77 -1.34 -14.26 -21.14
C PHE A 77 0.07 -14.21 -20.49
N ARG A 78 1.10 -14.74 -21.17
CA ARG A 78 2.50 -14.62 -20.73
C ARG A 78 3.01 -13.16 -20.78
N LYS A 79 2.56 -12.33 -21.73
CA LYS A 79 2.90 -10.90 -21.78
C LYS A 79 2.27 -10.12 -20.62
N ALA A 80 0.97 -10.32 -20.36
CA ALA A 80 0.27 -9.72 -19.23
C ALA A 80 0.86 -10.16 -17.87
N LYS A 81 1.31 -11.41 -17.76
CA LYS A 81 1.99 -11.94 -16.56
C LYS A 81 3.40 -11.36 -16.36
N LYS A 82 4.15 -11.10 -17.43
CA LYS A 82 5.51 -10.54 -17.35
C LYS A 82 5.53 -9.07 -16.95
N ALA A 83 4.50 -8.29 -17.29
CA ALA A 83 4.45 -6.86 -16.98
C ALA A 83 4.56 -6.53 -15.47
N PRO A 84 3.74 -7.10 -14.56
CA PRO A 84 3.86 -6.86 -13.13
C PRO A 84 5.15 -7.46 -12.54
N GLU A 85 5.61 -8.62 -13.01
CA GLU A 85 6.89 -9.20 -12.56
C GLU A 85 8.11 -8.37 -12.97
N GLN A 86 8.08 -7.75 -14.14
CA GLN A 86 9.12 -6.83 -14.59
C GLN A 86 9.10 -5.53 -13.80
N LEU A 87 7.92 -4.97 -13.52
CA LEU A 87 7.78 -3.79 -12.66
C LEU A 87 8.31 -4.07 -11.25
N LEU A 88 8.01 -5.26 -10.71
CA LEU A 88 8.53 -5.72 -9.42
C LEU A 88 10.05 -5.80 -9.40
N LYS A 89 10.64 -6.41 -10.45
CA LYS A 89 12.10 -6.53 -10.58
C LYS A 89 12.79 -5.17 -10.69
N VAL A 90 12.19 -4.23 -11.43
CA VAL A 90 12.71 -2.86 -11.54
C VAL A 90 12.60 -2.13 -10.20
N PHE A 91 11.49 -2.30 -9.47
CA PHE A 91 11.30 -1.71 -8.15
C PHE A 91 12.28 -2.29 -7.13
N GLN A 92 12.43 -3.62 -7.06
CA GLN A 92 13.42 -4.31 -6.21
C GLN A 92 14.85 -3.89 -6.53
N LYS A 93 15.20 -3.78 -7.81
CA LYS A 93 16.56 -3.40 -8.23
C LYS A 93 16.89 -1.94 -7.88
N LYS A 94 15.90 -1.04 -7.80
CA LYS A 94 16.10 0.37 -7.46
C LYS A 94 16.01 0.68 -5.98
N TRP A 95 15.06 0.05 -5.29
CA TRP A 95 14.67 0.43 -3.93
C TRP A 95 15.07 -0.60 -2.86
N GLY A 96 15.47 -1.80 -3.29
CA GLY A 96 15.80 -2.91 -2.39
C GLY A 96 14.65 -3.33 -1.49
N TYR A 97 14.95 -4.13 -0.47
CA TYR A 97 13.97 -4.58 0.53
C TYR A 97 13.45 -3.43 1.40
N LEU A 98 14.28 -2.42 1.67
CA LEU A 98 13.90 -1.27 2.49
C LEU A 98 12.78 -0.44 1.87
N GLY A 99 12.86 -0.12 0.56
CA GLY A 99 11.80 0.64 -0.08
C GLY A 99 10.48 -0.12 -0.20
N HIS A 100 10.50 -1.45 -0.25
CA HIS A 100 9.28 -2.27 -0.20
C HIS A 100 8.59 -2.18 1.17
N ASN A 101 9.37 -2.22 2.25
CA ASN A 101 8.85 -2.07 3.60
C ASN A 101 8.29 -0.66 3.82
N VAL A 102 8.99 0.38 3.36
CA VAL A 102 8.52 1.78 3.44
C VAL A 102 7.23 1.98 2.62
N ALA A 103 7.16 1.45 1.40
CA ALA A 103 5.95 1.53 0.59
C ALA A 103 4.77 0.79 1.24
N THR A 104 5.01 -0.36 1.86
CA THR A 104 3.99 -1.11 2.58
C THR A 104 3.50 -0.35 3.82
N VAL A 105 4.42 0.26 4.58
CA VAL A 105 4.09 1.16 5.69
C VAL A 105 3.21 2.32 5.20
N PHE A 106 3.58 2.95 4.08
CA PHE A 106 2.83 4.05 3.49
C PHE A 106 1.43 3.63 3.02
N MET A 107 1.30 2.46 2.39
CA MET A 107 0.00 1.92 1.99
C MET A 107 -0.88 1.61 3.21
N ALA A 108 -0.32 1.04 4.28
CA ALA A 108 -1.06 0.79 5.52
C ALA A 108 -1.49 2.09 6.21
N PHE A 109 -0.60 3.08 6.23
CA PHE A 109 -0.86 4.41 6.76
C PHE A 109 -2.01 5.13 6.04
N SER A 110 -2.03 5.06 4.70
CA SER A 110 -2.98 5.83 3.87
C SER A 110 -4.30 5.08 3.63
N MET A 111 -4.21 3.84 3.15
CA MET A 111 -5.37 3.05 2.70
C MET A 111 -5.77 1.94 3.68
N GLY A 112 -5.00 1.73 4.75
CA GLY A 112 -5.26 0.70 5.75
C GLY A 112 -4.71 -0.68 5.39
N PHE A 113 -4.96 -1.64 6.28
CA PHE A 113 -4.30 -2.94 6.24
C PHE A 113 -4.68 -3.82 5.05
N LEU A 114 -5.91 -3.71 4.51
CA LEU A 114 -6.39 -4.56 3.41
C LEU A 114 -5.55 -4.32 2.16
N TRP A 115 -5.48 -3.07 1.73
CA TRP A 115 -4.70 -2.66 0.55
C TRP A 115 -3.20 -2.86 0.76
N ALA A 116 -2.70 -2.60 1.97
CA ALA A 116 -1.30 -2.84 2.30
C ALA A 116 -0.93 -4.33 2.26
N ALA A 117 -1.85 -5.22 2.67
CA ALA A 117 -1.64 -6.66 2.58
C ALA A 117 -1.73 -7.16 1.14
N VAL A 118 -2.66 -6.65 0.33
CA VAL A 118 -2.70 -6.93 -1.12
C VAL A 118 -1.42 -6.47 -1.81
N PHE A 119 -0.93 -5.28 -1.45
CA PHE A 119 0.35 -4.76 -1.93
C PHE A 119 1.50 -5.67 -1.51
N ALA A 120 1.68 -5.92 -0.21
CA ALA A 120 2.75 -6.75 0.30
C ALA A 120 2.75 -8.16 -0.31
N TYR A 121 1.56 -8.72 -0.51
CA TYR A 121 1.36 -10.00 -1.17
C TYR A 121 1.77 -9.97 -2.65
N SER A 122 1.33 -8.96 -3.39
CA SER A 122 1.68 -8.77 -4.81
C SER A 122 3.20 -8.63 -5.00
N PHE A 123 3.87 -8.00 -4.04
CA PHE A 123 5.32 -7.83 -4.00
C PHE A 123 6.08 -9.01 -3.39
N LYS A 124 5.39 -10.11 -3.04
CA LYS A 124 5.97 -11.33 -2.46
C LYS A 124 6.88 -11.05 -1.26
N LEU A 125 6.52 -10.06 -0.44
CA LEU A 125 7.24 -9.75 0.78
C LEU A 125 7.16 -10.94 1.77
N PRO A 126 8.24 -11.26 2.49
CA PRO A 126 8.19 -12.26 3.55
C PRO A 126 7.09 -11.89 4.56
N ARG A 127 6.21 -12.84 4.90
CA ARG A 127 5.04 -12.59 5.76
C ARG A 127 5.41 -11.85 7.05
N ASN A 128 6.49 -12.25 7.72
CA ASN A 128 6.95 -11.60 8.95
C ASN A 128 7.33 -10.12 8.75
N GLN A 129 7.92 -9.77 7.60
CA GLN A 129 8.24 -8.37 7.29
C GLN A 129 6.97 -7.59 6.93
N ALA A 130 6.08 -8.19 6.13
CA ALA A 130 4.81 -7.59 5.77
C ALA A 130 3.96 -7.29 7.02
N TYR A 131 3.83 -8.22 7.97
CA TYR A 131 3.11 -7.99 9.22
C TYR A 131 3.69 -6.81 10.00
N LYS A 132 5.01 -6.76 10.17
CA LYS A 132 5.69 -5.66 10.87
C LYS A 132 5.44 -4.32 10.17
N SER A 133 5.62 -4.26 8.86
CA SER A 133 5.41 -3.04 8.08
C SER A 133 3.95 -2.56 8.12
N ILE A 134 2.99 -3.47 8.00
CA ILE A 134 1.57 -3.11 8.05
C ILE A 134 1.19 -2.66 9.47
N ALA A 135 1.65 -3.37 10.51
CA ALA A 135 1.41 -2.97 11.89
C ALA A 135 1.98 -1.58 12.20
N VAL A 136 3.23 -1.32 11.82
CA VAL A 136 3.86 0.00 11.98
C VAL A 136 3.09 1.07 11.22
N GLY A 137 2.71 0.81 9.96
CA GLY A 137 1.93 1.76 9.16
C GLY A 137 0.54 2.04 9.73
N ASN A 138 -0.15 1.03 10.26
CA ASN A 138 -1.44 1.20 10.92
C ASN A 138 -1.32 2.01 12.21
N VAL A 139 -0.31 1.75 13.05
CA VAL A 139 -0.08 2.53 14.29
C VAL A 139 0.21 3.99 13.95
N LEU A 140 1.13 4.24 13.03
CA LEU A 140 1.47 5.59 12.59
C LEU A 140 0.27 6.29 11.94
N GLY A 141 -0.49 5.59 11.11
CA GLY A 141 -1.69 6.11 10.46
C GLY A 141 -2.75 6.49 11.48
N LEU A 142 -3.07 5.60 12.42
CA LEU A 142 -4.04 5.88 13.47
C LEU A 142 -3.64 7.07 14.34
N LEU A 143 -2.40 7.09 14.83
CA LEU A 143 -1.90 8.22 15.63
C LEU A 143 -1.98 9.53 14.84
N PHE A 144 -1.53 9.51 13.58
CA PHE A 144 -1.57 10.68 12.71
C PHE A 144 -3.00 11.18 12.50
N TRP A 145 -3.94 10.30 12.11
CA TRP A 145 -5.31 10.70 11.82
C TRP A 145 -6.08 11.13 13.06
N ILE A 146 -5.86 10.48 14.22
CA ILE A 146 -6.49 10.90 15.48
C ILE A 146 -5.97 12.27 15.90
N PHE A 147 -4.65 12.48 15.86
CA PHE A 147 -4.04 13.77 16.17
C PHE A 147 -4.49 14.86 15.19
N LEU A 148 -4.58 14.53 13.90
CA LEU A 148 -5.06 15.45 12.88
C LEU A 148 -6.50 15.87 13.15
N MET A 149 -7.39 14.95 13.52
CA MET A 149 -8.80 15.27 13.83
C MET A 149 -8.93 16.12 15.10
N GLU A 150 -8.10 15.85 16.11
CA GLU A 150 -8.02 16.66 17.32
C GLU A 150 -7.60 18.11 17.00
N LYS A 151 -6.52 18.28 16.21
CA LYS A 151 -6.09 19.60 15.76
C LYS A 151 -7.08 20.23 14.80
N ALA A 152 -7.79 19.43 14.01
CA ALA A 152 -8.81 19.92 13.11
C ALA A 152 -9.99 20.55 13.84
N SER A 153 -10.45 19.90 14.91
CA SER A 153 -11.53 20.41 15.75
C SER A 153 -11.18 21.70 16.50
N THR A 154 -9.90 22.00 16.69
CA THR A 154 -9.42 23.16 17.47
C THR A 154 -8.85 24.31 16.63
N VAL A 155 -8.38 24.06 15.40
CA VAL A 155 -7.61 25.06 14.63
C VAL A 155 -7.90 25.07 13.12
N VAL A 156 -8.56 24.08 12.53
CA VAL A 156 -8.44 23.89 11.06
C VAL A 156 -9.58 24.48 10.24
N ASN A 157 -9.25 25.62 9.65
CA ASN A 157 -9.88 26.14 8.44
C ASN A 157 -9.80 25.07 7.31
N PRO A 158 -10.88 24.74 6.57
CA PRO A 158 -10.92 23.71 5.52
C PRO A 158 -9.74 23.73 4.52
N ASN A 159 -9.14 24.90 4.33
CA ASN A 159 -7.96 25.12 3.50
C ASN A 159 -6.71 24.34 3.94
N PHE A 160 -6.56 23.96 5.22
CA PHE A 160 -5.37 23.22 5.69
C PHE A 160 -5.32 21.78 5.17
N PHE A 161 -6.48 21.11 5.01
CA PHE A 161 -6.54 19.77 4.43
C PHE A 161 -6.16 19.79 2.96
N VAL A 162 -6.65 20.79 2.21
CA VAL A 162 -6.24 21.05 0.83
C VAL A 162 -4.74 21.32 0.75
N PHE A 163 -4.21 22.13 1.67
CA PHE A 163 -2.78 22.45 1.73
C PHE A 163 -1.92 21.23 2.06
N PHE A 164 -2.33 20.38 3.00
CA PHE A 164 -1.61 19.16 3.36
C PHE A 164 -1.61 18.14 2.20
N PHE A 165 -2.75 17.95 1.53
CA PHE A 165 -2.84 17.11 0.34
C PHE A 165 -1.99 17.66 -0.82
N LEU A 166 -1.97 18.98 -1.01
CA LEU A 166 -1.11 19.64 -1.99
C LEU A 166 0.38 19.50 -1.67
N ILE A 167 0.78 19.58 -0.40
CA ILE A 167 2.16 19.32 0.02
C ILE A 167 2.53 17.86 -0.26
N LEU A 168 1.66 16.90 0.08
CA LEU A 168 1.92 15.47 -0.16
C LEU A 168 1.98 15.16 -1.66
N ALA A 169 1.11 15.76 -2.47
CA ALA A 169 1.13 15.65 -3.91
C ALA A 169 2.39 16.29 -4.50
N GLY A 170 2.78 17.47 -4.02
CA GLY A 170 3.99 18.18 -4.43
C GLY A 170 5.26 17.42 -4.09
N LEU A 171 5.35 16.85 -2.88
CA LEU A 171 6.45 15.98 -2.46
C LEU A 171 6.52 14.71 -3.31
N SER A 172 5.37 14.10 -3.62
CA SER A 172 5.31 12.90 -4.47
C SER A 172 5.76 13.19 -5.91
N TRP A 173 5.38 14.35 -6.46
CA TRP A 173 5.80 14.81 -7.78
C TRP A 173 7.31 15.11 -7.79
N LEU A 174 7.80 15.93 -6.86
CA LEU A 174 9.23 16.24 -6.73
C LEU A 174 10.07 14.97 -6.62
N TYR A 175 9.59 13.98 -5.87
CA TYR A 175 10.26 12.70 -5.73
C TYR A 175 10.28 11.89 -7.03
N GLY A 176 9.15 11.86 -7.75
CA GLY A 176 9.05 11.26 -9.09
C GLY A 176 10.04 11.89 -10.07
N GLU A 177 10.12 13.22 -10.08
CA GLU A 177 10.99 13.96 -10.99
C GLU A 177 12.48 13.82 -10.65
N ILE A 178 12.84 13.82 -9.36
CA ILE A 178 14.22 13.55 -8.92
C ILE A 178 14.62 12.11 -9.29
N SER A 179 13.71 11.15 -9.15
CA SER A 179 13.91 9.75 -9.56
C SER A 179 14.16 9.65 -11.07
N GLU A 180 13.32 10.28 -11.89
CA GLU A 180 13.47 10.28 -13.35
C GLU A 180 14.77 10.94 -13.81
N ARG A 181 15.14 12.09 -13.23
CA ARG A 181 16.40 12.78 -13.55
C ARG A 181 17.63 11.94 -13.19
N ARG A 182 17.59 11.21 -12.06
CA ARG A 182 18.67 10.28 -11.69
C ARG A 182 18.76 9.10 -12.65
N LEU A 183 17.62 8.58 -13.10
CA LEU A 183 17.54 7.49 -14.08
C LEU A 183 18.08 7.88 -15.44
N ALA A 184 17.69 9.05 -15.94
CA ALA A 184 18.19 9.59 -17.19
C ALA A 184 19.73 9.75 -17.15
N LYS A 185 20.27 10.27 -16.03
CA LYS A 185 21.73 10.40 -15.82
C LYS A 185 22.45 9.05 -15.77
N GLN A 186 21.87 8.02 -15.17
CA GLN A 186 22.47 6.68 -15.13
C GLN A 186 22.48 6.01 -16.51
N ILE A 187 21.40 6.15 -17.28
CA ILE A 187 21.30 5.60 -18.65
C ILE A 187 22.29 6.31 -19.58
N ALA A 188 22.43 7.64 -19.45
CA ALA A 188 23.41 8.41 -20.20
C ALA A 188 24.85 7.95 -19.91
N LYS A 189 25.22 7.77 -18.63
CA LYS A 189 26.55 7.28 -18.24
C LYS A 189 26.85 5.87 -18.78
N GLN A 190 25.88 4.95 -18.76
CA GLN A 190 26.07 3.60 -19.30
C GLN A 190 26.27 3.57 -20.82
N LYS A 191 25.58 4.46 -21.57
CA LYS A 191 25.79 4.58 -23.02
C LYS A 191 27.16 5.16 -23.36
N VAL A 192 27.66 6.13 -22.59
CA VAL A 192 29.00 6.70 -22.78
C VAL A 192 30.08 5.67 -22.49
N SER A 193 29.99 4.93 -21.37
CA SER A 193 30.95 3.87 -21.04
C SER A 193 31.00 2.74 -22.08
N LYS A 194 29.88 2.40 -22.73
CA LYS A 194 29.86 1.41 -23.82
C LYS A 194 30.51 1.89 -25.12
N ARG A 195 30.49 3.19 -25.41
CA ARG A 195 31.13 3.77 -26.61
C ARG A 195 32.63 3.97 -26.46
N VAL A 196 33.15 4.07 -25.24
CA VAL A 196 34.58 4.25 -24.97
C VAL A 196 35.34 2.91 -24.99
N ASN A 197 34.62 1.79 -24.83
CA ASN A 197 35.19 0.43 -24.85
C ASN A 197 34.96 -0.33 -26.18
N THR A 198 34.55 0.38 -27.24
CA THR A 198 34.45 -0.09 -28.63
C THR A 198 35.27 0.84 -29.50
#